data_AF-A0A7S2BZI9-F1
#
_entry.id   AF-A0A7S2BZI9-F1
#
_cell.length_a   1.000
_cell.length_b   1.000
_cell.length_c   1.000
_cell.angle_alpha   90.00
_cell.angle_beta   90.00
_cell.angle_gamma   90.00
#
_symmetry.space_group_name_H-M   'P 1'
#
loop_
_entity.id
_entity.type
_entity.pdbx_description
1 polymer ?
#
loop_
_entity_poly.entity_id
_entity_poly.type
_entity_poly.pdbx_seq_one_letter_code
_entity_poly.pdbx_strand_id
1 'polypeptide(L)'
;RGPHLVNQSVSLVDEPLALSSHVTRRLIVATVQCVGLTAAACGTNLNTALSGSADEVVLEDGTYAGFTFTIGRDVMLRAHNAEQVVLDGENTRLVMMISSGTVTVEGLNITNGNDLVYGGGGMIIQSGIVTVKNTNIYSNSATYGGGVFINS
;
A
#
# COMPACT_ATOMS: atom_id res chain seq x y z
N ARG A 1 8.53 -47.08 -32.11
CA ARG A 1 7.90 -45.99 -31.33
C ARG A 1 8.05 -46.35 -29.85
N GLY A 2 8.95 -45.64 -29.14
CA GLY A 2 9.09 -45.63 -27.67
C GLY A 2 9.91 -46.77 -27.02
N PRO A 3 10.65 -46.51 -25.91
CA PRO A 3 11.30 -45.26 -25.53
C PRO A 3 12.78 -45.40 -25.12
N HIS A 4 13.35 -44.21 -24.90
CA HIS A 4 14.70 -43.79 -24.58
C HIS A 4 15.41 -44.51 -23.42
N LEU A 5 16.71 -44.77 -23.60
CA LEU A 5 17.69 -44.81 -22.52
C LEU A 5 18.14 -43.37 -22.24
N VAL A 6 18.10 -42.92 -20.98
CA VAL A 6 19.27 -42.33 -20.29
C VAL A 6 19.11 -42.56 -18.78
N ASN A 7 20.07 -43.28 -18.24
CA ASN A 7 20.41 -43.40 -16.83
C ASN A 7 21.14 -42.12 -16.39
N GLN A 8 20.64 -41.39 -15.39
CA GLN A 8 21.47 -40.61 -14.45
C GLN A 8 20.81 -40.57 -13.07
N SER A 9 21.39 -41.34 -12.16
CA SER A 9 21.28 -41.18 -10.72
C SER A 9 21.79 -39.80 -10.29
N VAL A 10 20.97 -39.02 -9.57
CA VAL A 10 21.45 -37.90 -8.75
C VAL A 10 21.02 -38.18 -7.32
N SER A 11 22.00 -38.57 -6.51
CA SER A 11 21.96 -38.55 -5.05
C SER A 11 22.96 -37.49 -4.62
N LEU A 12 22.49 -36.43 -3.98
CA LEU A 12 23.26 -35.50 -3.14
C LEU A 12 22.27 -34.93 -2.10
N VAL A 13 22.13 -35.64 -0.97
CA VAL A 13 22.60 -35.34 0.40
C VAL A 13 21.57 -34.57 1.24
N ASP A 14 21.15 -35.22 2.33
CA ASP A 14 20.59 -34.57 3.51
C ASP A 14 21.58 -33.51 4.01
N GLU A 15 21.13 -32.27 4.17
CA GLU A 15 21.80 -31.29 5.03
C GLU A 15 20.95 -31.12 6.31
N PRO A 16 21.55 -31.30 7.51
CA PRO A 16 20.82 -31.27 8.76
C PRO A 16 20.46 -29.84 9.19
N LEU A 17 19.38 -29.79 9.97
CA LEU A 17 18.78 -28.62 10.61
C LEU A 17 19.79 -27.58 11.13
N ALA A 18 19.72 -26.35 10.60
CA ALA A 18 20.14 -25.16 11.33
C ALA A 18 18.92 -24.54 12.02
N LEU A 19 18.83 -24.75 13.33
CA LEU A 19 17.95 -24.01 14.23
C LEU A 19 18.35 -22.52 14.18
N SER A 20 17.58 -21.69 13.50
CA SER A 20 17.45 -20.28 13.84
C SER A 20 16.00 -20.05 14.19
N SER A 21 15.74 -19.68 15.44
CA SER A 21 14.44 -19.23 15.91
C SER A 21 14.10 -17.88 15.27
N HIS A 22 13.90 -17.85 13.96
CA HIS A 22 13.05 -16.85 13.37
C HIS A 22 11.64 -17.30 13.68
N VAL A 23 11.02 -16.63 14.65
CA VAL A 23 9.56 -16.52 14.64
C VAL A 23 9.23 -15.95 13.27
N THR A 24 8.90 -16.81 12.30
CA THR A 24 8.33 -16.36 11.03
C THR A 24 6.96 -15.84 11.40
N ARG A 25 6.87 -14.57 11.83
CA ARG A 25 5.58 -13.92 12.00
C ARG A 25 4.90 -14.07 10.64
N ARG A 26 3.82 -14.84 10.61
CA ARG A 26 3.04 -15.06 9.39
C ARG A 26 2.60 -13.68 8.90
N LEU A 27 2.95 -13.34 7.66
CA LEU A 27 2.51 -12.11 7.02
C LEU A 27 0.98 -12.05 7.08
N ILE A 28 0.46 -11.02 7.73
CA ILE A 28 -0.98 -10.79 7.80
C ILE A 28 -1.37 -9.89 6.62
N VAL A 29 -2.08 -10.45 5.66
CA VAL A 29 -2.57 -9.73 4.47
C VAL A 29 -4.04 -9.43 4.63
N ALA A 30 -4.43 -8.17 4.47
CA ALA A 30 -5.82 -7.73 4.38
C ALA A 30 -6.14 -7.29 2.94
N THR A 31 -7.17 -7.87 2.34
CA THR A 31 -7.67 -7.44 1.03
C THR A 31 -8.90 -6.57 1.20
N VAL A 32 -8.91 -5.40 0.56
CA VAL A 32 -10.01 -4.43 0.64
C VAL A 32 -10.78 -4.41 -0.66
N GLN A 33 -12.00 -4.94 -0.63
CA GLN A 33 -12.92 -4.95 -1.77
C GLN A 33 -13.59 -3.59 -1.96
N CYS A 34 -13.77 -3.18 -3.23
CA CYS A 34 -14.51 -1.97 -3.59
C CYS A 34 -15.63 -2.21 -4.63
N VAL A 35 -15.70 -3.41 -5.21
CA VAL A 35 -16.68 -3.74 -6.26
C VAL A 35 -18.11 -3.59 -5.74
N GLY A 36 -18.92 -2.81 -6.46
CA GLY A 36 -20.34 -2.58 -6.14
C GLY A 36 -20.59 -1.64 -4.96
N LEU A 37 -19.55 -1.01 -4.42
CA LEU A 37 -19.64 -0.06 -3.32
C LEU A 37 -19.49 1.39 -3.81
N THR A 38 -19.95 2.35 -3.02
CA THR A 38 -19.64 3.76 -3.25
C THR A 38 -18.20 4.07 -2.84
N ALA A 39 -17.61 5.13 -3.38
CA ALA A 39 -16.24 5.51 -3.04
C ALA A 39 -16.03 5.76 -1.54
N ALA A 40 -17.03 6.34 -0.86
CA ALA A 40 -17.02 6.55 0.59
C ALA A 40 -17.09 5.22 1.38
N ALA A 41 -17.86 4.24 0.91
CA ALA A 41 -17.91 2.92 1.51
C ALA A 41 -16.59 2.16 1.32
N CYS A 42 -15.97 2.24 0.13
CA CYS A 42 -14.63 1.72 -0.11
C CYS A 42 -13.60 2.38 0.82
N GLY A 43 -13.65 3.70 0.97
CA GLY A 43 -12.78 4.43 1.89
C GLY A 43 -12.98 4.03 3.35
N THR A 44 -14.20 3.72 3.77
CA THR A 44 -14.47 3.19 5.12
C THR A 44 -13.77 1.86 5.36
N ASN A 45 -13.83 0.95 4.37
CA ASN A 45 -13.16 -0.35 4.45
C ASN A 45 -11.63 -0.19 4.47
N LEU A 46 -11.07 0.71 3.64
CA LEU A 46 -9.65 1.02 3.62
C LEU A 46 -9.18 1.60 4.96
N ASN A 47 -9.90 2.59 5.49
CA ASN A 47 -9.56 3.21 6.77
C ASN A 47 -9.54 2.16 7.90
N THR A 48 -10.50 1.23 7.89
CA THR A 48 -10.56 0.10 8.83
C THR A 48 -9.32 -0.80 8.69
N ALA A 49 -8.93 -1.16 7.46
CA ALA A 49 -7.75 -2.00 7.22
C ALA A 49 -6.44 -1.33 7.64
N LEU A 50 -6.29 -0.02 7.40
CA LEU A 50 -5.11 0.75 7.81
C LEU A 50 -5.00 0.86 9.34
N SER A 51 -6.12 1.01 10.04
CA SER A 51 -6.16 0.98 11.52
C SER A 51 -5.95 -0.42 12.13
N GLY A 52 -6.03 -1.47 11.30
CA GLY A 52 -5.82 -2.85 11.72
C GLY A 52 -4.34 -3.21 11.92
N SER A 53 -4.07 -4.50 12.05
CA SER A 53 -2.73 -5.06 12.30
C SER A 53 -2.13 -5.81 11.10
N ALA A 54 -2.75 -5.69 9.92
CA ALA A 54 -2.27 -6.34 8.70
C ALA A 54 -0.94 -5.74 8.25
N ASP A 55 0.06 -6.58 8.03
CA ASP A 55 1.38 -6.17 7.53
C ASP A 55 1.30 -5.67 6.08
N GLU A 56 0.36 -6.23 5.30
CA GLU A 56 0.08 -5.85 3.93
C GLU A 56 -1.42 -5.58 3.74
N VAL A 57 -1.74 -4.47 3.08
CA VAL A 57 -3.09 -4.09 2.67
C VAL A 57 -3.12 -4.04 1.14
N VAL A 58 -3.91 -4.92 0.55
CA VAL A 58 -4.08 -5.04 -0.91
C VAL A 58 -5.44 -4.48 -1.28
N LEU A 59 -5.45 -3.50 -2.19
CA LEU A 59 -6.67 -2.85 -2.67
C LEU A 59 -7.11 -3.45 -3.99
N GLU A 60 -8.36 -3.89 -4.06
CA GLU A 60 -8.99 -4.21 -5.34
C GLU A 60 -9.32 -2.94 -6.13
N ASP A 61 -9.58 -3.11 -7.42
CA ASP A 61 -9.89 -2.01 -8.33
C ASP A 61 -11.07 -1.17 -7.82
N GLY A 62 -10.92 0.16 -7.92
CA GLY A 62 -11.97 1.10 -7.52
C GLY A 62 -11.46 2.42 -6.97
N THR A 63 -12.42 3.27 -6.59
CA THR A 63 -12.17 4.59 -5.99
C THR A 63 -12.44 4.54 -4.49
N TYR A 64 -11.49 5.02 -3.70
CA TYR A 64 -11.53 5.08 -2.24
C TYR A 64 -11.48 6.55 -1.82
N ALA A 65 -12.55 7.02 -1.16
CA ALA A 65 -12.73 8.42 -0.81
C ALA A 65 -13.37 8.58 0.58
N GLY A 66 -13.62 9.82 1.01
CA GLY A 66 -14.32 10.12 2.27
C GLY A 66 -13.43 10.25 3.50
N PHE A 67 -12.13 9.96 3.39
CA PHE A 67 -11.17 10.01 4.50
C PHE A 67 -9.85 10.64 4.08
N THR A 68 -9.15 11.18 5.06
CA THR A 68 -7.69 11.25 5.01
C THR A 68 -7.14 9.94 5.55
N PHE A 69 -6.48 9.15 4.70
CA PHE A 69 -5.97 7.84 5.07
C PHE A 69 -4.68 7.99 5.89
N THR A 70 -4.78 7.77 7.20
CA THR A 70 -3.68 7.95 8.14
C THR A 70 -2.98 6.63 8.43
N ILE A 71 -1.65 6.62 8.32
CA ILE A 71 -0.78 5.48 8.60
C ILE A 71 0.25 5.90 9.66
N GLY A 72 0.25 5.21 10.80
CA GLY A 72 1.20 5.44 11.90
C GLY A 72 1.89 4.14 12.36
N ARG A 73 2.16 3.25 11.40
CA ARG A 73 2.70 1.91 11.64
C ARG A 73 3.40 1.37 10.38
N ASP A 74 4.15 0.30 10.55
CA ASP A 74 4.70 -0.46 9.42
C ASP A 74 3.56 -1.10 8.62
N VAL A 75 3.54 -0.85 7.31
CA VAL A 75 2.55 -1.45 6.39
C VAL A 75 3.01 -1.34 4.93
N MET A 76 2.69 -2.36 4.14
CA MET A 76 2.68 -2.27 2.68
C MET A 76 1.25 -2.02 2.21
N LEU A 77 0.99 -0.88 1.59
CA LEU A 77 -0.28 -0.57 0.93
C LEU A 77 -0.08 -0.64 -0.59
N ARG A 78 -0.79 -1.55 -1.26
CA ARG A 78 -0.64 -1.69 -2.72
C ARG A 78 -1.94 -1.99 -3.44
N ALA A 79 -1.97 -1.64 -4.72
CA ALA A 79 -3.00 -2.14 -5.62
C ALA A 79 -2.82 -3.64 -5.91
N HIS A 80 -3.93 -4.33 -6.11
CA HIS A 80 -3.95 -5.66 -6.71
C HIS A 80 -3.57 -5.55 -8.19
N ASN A 81 -4.26 -4.70 -8.95
CA ASN A 81 -3.91 -4.34 -10.32
C ASN A 81 -3.38 -2.90 -10.36
N ALA A 82 -2.15 -2.71 -10.83
CA ALA A 82 -1.53 -1.39 -10.89
C ALA A 82 -2.40 -0.39 -11.67
N GLU A 83 -2.46 0.85 -11.19
CA GLU A 83 -3.17 1.98 -11.81
C GLU A 83 -4.71 1.84 -11.86
N GLN A 84 -5.31 0.78 -11.30
CA GLN A 84 -6.77 0.63 -11.21
C GLN A 84 -7.36 1.08 -9.87
N VAL A 85 -6.51 1.50 -8.93
CA VAL A 85 -6.90 1.97 -7.60
C VAL A 85 -6.72 3.47 -7.51
N VAL A 86 -7.80 4.18 -7.16
CA VAL A 86 -7.80 5.64 -6.98
C VAL A 86 -8.06 5.96 -5.51
N LEU A 87 -7.13 6.66 -4.87
CA LEU A 87 -7.36 7.35 -3.60
C LEU A 87 -7.70 8.81 -3.91
N ASP A 88 -8.93 9.21 -3.57
CA ASP A 88 -9.52 10.50 -3.99
C ASP A 88 -9.79 11.40 -2.77
N GLY A 89 -9.14 12.57 -2.74
CA GLY A 89 -9.33 13.61 -1.72
C GLY A 89 -10.57 14.49 -1.95
N GLU A 90 -11.32 14.24 -3.02
CA GLU A 90 -12.56 14.91 -3.41
C GLU A 90 -12.44 16.43 -3.55
N ASN A 91 -11.23 16.95 -3.79
CA ASN A 91 -10.87 18.37 -3.74
C ASN A 91 -11.16 19.05 -2.40
N THR A 92 -11.35 18.29 -1.33
CA THR A 92 -11.77 18.81 -0.02
C THR A 92 -10.82 18.44 1.12
N ARG A 93 -9.96 17.43 0.95
CA ARG A 93 -9.05 16.98 2.01
C ARG A 93 -7.76 16.37 1.50
N LEU A 94 -6.79 16.27 2.40
CA LEU A 94 -5.56 15.48 2.22
C LEU A 94 -5.92 14.02 1.93
N VAL A 95 -5.29 13.41 0.92
CA VAL A 95 -5.56 12.00 0.61
C VAL A 95 -4.89 11.06 1.61
N MET A 96 -3.59 11.23 1.88
CA MET A 96 -2.83 10.33 2.75
C MET A 96 -1.90 11.07 3.70
N MET A 97 -1.88 10.63 4.97
CA MET A 97 -0.95 11.11 5.98
C MET A 97 -0.15 9.94 6.55
N ILE A 98 1.17 10.03 6.52
CA ILE A 98 2.06 9.06 7.15
C ILE A 98 2.73 9.74 8.35
N SER A 99 2.38 9.32 9.56
CA SER A 99 2.87 9.90 10.80
C SER A 99 4.07 9.17 11.40
N SER A 100 4.28 7.90 11.05
CA SER A 100 5.42 7.07 11.47
C SER A 100 5.48 5.74 10.70
N GLY A 101 6.51 4.94 10.99
CA GLY A 101 6.66 3.57 10.50
C GLY A 101 7.46 3.43 9.20
N THR A 102 7.62 2.19 8.76
CA THR A 102 8.16 1.82 7.45
C THR A 102 7.01 1.51 6.51
N VAL A 103 6.71 2.44 5.61
CA VAL A 103 5.52 2.38 4.75
C VAL A 103 5.93 2.21 3.29
N THR A 104 5.33 1.25 2.61
CA THR A 104 5.40 1.14 1.15
C THR A 104 4.05 1.48 0.55
N VAL A 105 4.02 2.38 -0.43
CA VAL A 105 2.85 2.71 -1.23
C VAL A 105 3.13 2.32 -2.68
N GLU A 106 2.36 1.38 -3.23
CA GLU A 106 2.64 0.80 -4.54
C GLU A 106 1.42 0.69 -5.47
N GLY A 107 1.57 1.14 -6.72
CA GLY A 107 0.59 0.89 -7.78
C GLY A 107 -0.67 1.74 -7.72
N LEU A 108 -0.68 2.84 -6.96
CA LEU A 108 -1.89 3.64 -6.72
C LEU A 108 -1.97 4.90 -7.60
N ASN A 109 -3.18 5.45 -7.71
CA ASN A 109 -3.43 6.81 -8.17
C ASN A 109 -3.88 7.67 -6.98
N ILE A 110 -3.13 8.71 -6.63
CA ILE A 110 -3.44 9.64 -5.54
C ILE A 110 -3.82 10.98 -6.15
N THR A 111 -5.08 11.38 -5.98
CA THR A 111 -5.64 12.52 -6.71
C THR A 111 -6.64 13.36 -5.94
N ASN A 112 -6.90 14.56 -6.46
CA ASN A 112 -7.84 15.55 -5.95
C ASN A 112 -7.66 15.84 -4.45
N GLY A 113 -6.44 15.69 -3.96
CA GLY A 113 -6.06 16.04 -2.61
C GLY A 113 -6.04 17.55 -2.40
N ASN A 114 -6.53 18.01 -1.24
CA ASN A 114 -6.50 19.41 -0.86
C ASN A 114 -6.07 19.62 0.60
N ASP A 115 -4.93 20.29 0.83
CA ASP A 115 -4.53 20.75 2.16
C ASP A 115 -4.21 22.26 2.15
N LEU A 116 -5.02 23.03 2.86
CA LEU A 116 -4.88 24.49 2.97
C LEU A 116 -3.98 24.92 4.13
N VAL A 117 -3.64 24.01 5.05
CA VAL A 117 -2.89 24.33 6.27
C VAL A 117 -1.39 24.16 6.04
N TYR A 118 -0.97 23.04 5.45
CA TYR A 118 0.44 22.73 5.22
C TYR A 118 0.74 22.60 3.72
N GLY A 119 1.31 21.48 3.32
CA GLY A 119 1.65 21.13 1.95
C GLY A 119 1.23 19.71 1.65
N GLY A 120 1.37 19.27 0.41
CA GLY A 120 1.21 17.86 0.05
C GLY A 120 -0.25 17.39 0.08
N GLY A 121 -1.14 18.11 -0.61
CA GLY A 121 -2.56 17.75 -0.70
C GLY A 121 -2.80 16.29 -1.09
N GLY A 122 -1.91 15.70 -1.88
CA GLY A 122 -1.89 14.25 -2.13
C GLY A 122 -1.38 13.47 -0.92
N MET A 123 -0.13 13.68 -0.52
CA MET A 123 0.50 12.95 0.58
C MET A 123 1.34 13.85 1.49
N ILE A 124 1.17 13.70 2.80
CA ILE A 124 2.06 14.26 3.82
C ILE A 124 2.83 13.14 4.52
N ILE A 125 4.14 13.30 4.62
CA ILE A 125 5.02 12.42 5.41
C ILE A 125 5.58 13.25 6.56
N GLN A 126 5.20 12.92 7.79
CA GLN A 126 5.65 13.63 9.00
C GLN A 126 6.83 12.94 9.67
N SER A 127 6.95 11.61 9.53
CA SER A 127 8.05 10.82 10.07
C SER A 127 8.08 9.44 9.44
N GLY A 128 9.13 8.66 9.74
CA GLY A 128 9.30 7.28 9.28
C GLY A 128 10.09 7.16 7.97
N ILE A 129 10.05 5.96 7.40
CA ILE A 129 10.68 5.63 6.11
C ILE A 129 9.57 5.28 5.13
N VAL A 130 9.43 6.07 4.07
CA VAL A 130 8.36 5.89 3.08
C VAL A 130 8.96 5.59 1.72
N THR A 131 8.54 4.48 1.14
CA THR A 131 8.84 4.12 -0.24
C THR A 131 7.57 4.28 -1.09
N VAL A 132 7.62 5.14 -2.10
CA VAL A 132 6.55 5.30 -3.08
C VAL A 132 7.03 4.70 -4.40
N LYS A 133 6.32 3.69 -4.90
CA LYS A 133 6.71 2.91 -6.09
C LYS A 133 5.54 2.83 -7.06
N ASN A 134 5.80 3.01 -8.35
CA ASN A 134 4.80 2.84 -9.42
C ASN A 134 3.46 3.53 -9.11
N THR A 135 3.50 4.73 -8.55
CA THR A 135 2.32 5.44 -8.05
C THR A 135 2.22 6.79 -8.75
N ASN A 136 1.03 7.09 -9.26
CA ASN A 136 0.73 8.38 -9.88
C ASN A 136 0.18 9.34 -8.83
N ILE A 137 0.75 10.54 -8.73
CA ILE A 137 0.30 11.59 -7.81
C ILE A 137 -0.02 12.83 -8.64
N TYR A 138 -1.30 13.11 -8.88
CA TYR A 138 -1.73 14.11 -9.86
C TYR A 138 -3.00 14.85 -9.42
N SER A 139 -3.21 16.06 -9.95
CA SER A 139 -4.36 16.92 -9.65
C SER A 139 -4.57 17.17 -8.14
N ASN A 140 -3.49 17.19 -7.38
CA ASN A 140 -3.50 17.54 -5.97
C ASN A 140 -3.10 19.01 -5.79
N SER A 141 -3.69 19.68 -4.81
CA SER A 141 -3.53 21.11 -4.53
C SER A 141 -3.23 21.33 -3.05
N ALA A 142 -2.32 22.24 -2.72
CA ALA A 142 -2.05 22.65 -1.35
C ALA A 142 -1.41 24.04 -1.33
N THR A 143 -1.30 24.64 -0.14
CA THR A 143 -0.59 25.92 0.03
C THR A 143 0.88 25.80 -0.38
N TYR A 144 1.54 24.69 -0.06
CA TYR A 144 2.93 24.40 -0.46
C TYR A 144 3.07 23.03 -1.11
N GLY A 145 3.28 22.96 -2.44
CA GLY A 145 3.49 21.71 -3.18
C GLY A 145 2.27 20.78 -3.15
N GLY A 146 1.47 20.74 -4.22
CA GLY A 146 0.21 19.99 -4.22
C GLY A 146 0.35 18.47 -4.09
N GLY A 147 1.43 17.88 -4.60
CA GLY A 147 1.61 16.42 -4.64
C GLY A 147 2.00 15.80 -3.30
N VAL A 148 3.28 15.95 -2.92
CA VAL A 148 3.86 15.36 -1.72
C VAL A 148 4.58 16.42 -0.91
N PHE A 149 4.40 16.41 0.40
CA PHE A 149 5.15 17.23 1.35
C PHE A 149 5.79 16.34 2.43
N ILE A 150 7.09 16.52 2.63
CA ILE A 150 7.86 15.79 3.64
C ILE A 150 8.26 16.79 4.72
N ASN A 151 7.74 16.60 5.93
CA ASN A 151 8.11 17.36 7.11
C ASN A 151 9.20 16.59 7.85
N SER A 152 10.41 17.14 7.88
CA SER A 152 11.61 16.55 8.51
C SER A 152 11.88 17.15 9.88
#